data_AF-A0A7C7CAH3-F1
#
_entry.id   AF-A0A7C7CAH3-F1
#
_cell.length_a   1.000
_cell.length_b   1.000
_cell.length_c   1.000
_cell.angle_alpha   90.00
_cell.angle_beta   90.00
_cell.angle_gamma   90.00
#
_symmetry.space_group_name_H-M   'P 1'
#
loop_
_entity.id
_entity.type
_entity.pdbx_description
1 polymer ?
#
loop_
_entity_poly.entity_id
_entity_poly.type
_entity_poly.pdbx_seq_one_letter_code
_entity_poly.pdbx_strand_id
1 'polypeptide(L)'
;MRGSISERPTRWKPVGCGSIMRFELRRRVLHHFQWWYRVGWGLVVAVIVGSLVPSIPTAGIPLSDKIMHFTAYGVLMLWFSQLYLGWSRIPVALLLVALGLVMEVCQGLTGYRQYDPVDMLANSIGVGLGLALGLTPLATALSWVERRFLLNNPGPR
;
A
#
# COMPACT_ATOMS: atom_id res chain seq x y z
N MET A 1 -36.61 60.00 21.62
CA MET A 1 -37.12 60.03 20.24
C MET A 1 -35.94 59.97 19.27
N ARG A 2 -36.16 59.31 18.12
CA ARG A 2 -35.26 59.03 16.98
C ARG A 2 -34.28 57.86 17.14
N GLY A 3 -34.69 56.74 16.54
CA GLY A 3 -33.82 55.64 16.19
C GLY A 3 -33.01 55.92 14.92
N SER A 4 -32.11 54.99 14.63
CA SER A 4 -31.69 54.68 13.27
C SER A 4 -31.36 53.19 13.22
N ILE A 5 -32.23 52.45 12.56
CA ILE A 5 -31.99 51.10 12.07
C ILE A 5 -30.80 51.18 11.10
N SER A 6 -29.78 50.34 11.29
CA SER A 6 -28.87 49.99 10.21
C SER A 6 -28.75 48.48 10.15
N GLU A 7 -29.75 47.85 9.55
CA GLU A 7 -29.63 46.49 9.03
C GLU A 7 -28.56 46.49 7.95
N ARG A 8 -27.46 45.77 8.16
CA ARG A 8 -26.55 45.41 7.08
C ARG A 8 -26.96 44.05 6.54
N PRO A 9 -27.35 43.93 5.26
CA PRO A 9 -27.46 42.63 4.63
C PRO A 9 -26.06 42.13 4.24
N THR A 10 -26.01 40.85 3.87
CA THR A 10 -24.87 40.12 3.27
C THR A 10 -23.91 39.53 4.30
N ARG A 11 -23.69 38.21 4.33
CA ARG A 11 -23.37 37.37 3.18
C ARG A 11 -23.70 35.92 3.52
N TRP A 12 -24.66 35.32 2.81
CA TRP A 12 -24.76 33.87 2.74
C TRP A 12 -23.40 33.32 2.31
N LYS A 13 -22.73 32.56 3.17
CA LYS A 13 -21.63 31.69 2.72
C LYS A 13 -22.31 30.50 2.05
N PRO A 14 -22.08 30.23 0.76
CA PRO A 14 -22.49 28.95 0.21
C PRO A 14 -21.76 27.88 1.03
N VAL A 15 -22.52 27.01 1.71
CA VAL A 15 -22.01 25.71 2.12
C VAL A 15 -21.59 25.06 0.82
N GLY A 16 -20.27 25.01 0.58
CA GLY A 16 -19.69 24.44 -0.61
C GLY A 16 -20.07 22.97 -0.69
N CYS A 17 -21.18 22.70 -1.38
CA CYS A 17 -21.60 21.40 -1.86
C CYS A 17 -20.64 20.98 -2.98
N GLY A 18 -19.42 20.60 -2.59
CA GLY A 18 -18.34 20.38 -3.54
C GLY A 18 -16.99 20.12 -2.90
N SER A 19 -16.93 19.48 -1.74
CA SER A 19 -15.71 18.76 -1.37
C SER A 19 -15.64 17.52 -2.25
N ILE A 20 -15.18 17.70 -3.49
CA ILE A 20 -14.57 16.63 -4.27
C ILE A 20 -13.58 15.99 -3.30
N MET A 21 -13.84 14.74 -2.92
CA MET A 21 -13.12 14.02 -1.86
C MET A 21 -11.65 13.98 -2.27
N ARG A 22 -10.88 14.97 -1.82
CA ARG A 22 -9.47 15.10 -2.15
C ARG A 22 -8.79 13.95 -1.41
N PHE A 23 -8.49 12.89 -2.15
CA PHE A 23 -7.80 11.70 -1.65
C PHE A 23 -6.34 12.06 -1.36
N GLU A 24 -6.14 12.92 -0.36
CA GLU A 24 -4.84 13.20 0.19
C GLU A 24 -4.40 11.92 0.91
N LEU A 25 -3.44 11.21 0.32
CA LEU A 25 -2.87 10.01 0.94
C LEU A 25 -2.21 10.45 2.25
N ARG A 26 -2.87 10.13 3.37
CA ARG A 26 -2.39 10.42 4.70
C ARG A 26 -1.21 9.52 5.02
N ARG A 27 -0.01 10.07 4.81
CA ARG A 27 1.27 9.43 5.10
C ARG A 27 1.53 9.44 6.59
N ARG A 28 2.24 8.43 7.08
CA ARG A 28 2.83 8.43 8.41
C ARG A 28 4.05 9.34 8.42
N VAL A 29 4.20 10.14 9.46
CA VAL A 29 5.40 10.98 9.66
C VAL A 29 6.56 10.07 10.02
N LEU A 30 7.41 9.79 9.04
CA LEU A 30 8.67 9.04 9.17
C LEU A 30 9.80 9.98 8.74
N HIS A 31 10.90 9.98 9.49
CA HIS A 31 12.03 10.86 9.19
C HIS A 31 12.71 10.45 7.88
N HIS A 32 12.79 9.14 7.59
CA HIS A 32 13.43 8.60 6.39
C HIS A 32 12.39 8.03 5.42
N PHE A 33 11.22 8.69 5.30
CA PHE A 33 10.12 8.24 4.45
C PHE A 33 10.57 7.87 3.03
N GLN A 34 11.42 8.69 2.41
CA GLN A 34 11.93 8.47 1.05
C GLN A 34 12.70 7.15 0.92
N TRP A 35 13.49 6.78 1.93
CA TRP A 35 14.25 5.52 1.93
C TRP A 35 13.31 4.32 2.03
N TRP A 36 12.36 4.34 2.98
CA TRP A 36 11.39 3.27 3.14
C TRP A 36 10.45 3.11 1.93
N TYR A 37 10.13 4.23 1.28
CA TYR A 37 9.35 4.24 0.05
C TYR A 37 10.12 3.61 -1.12
N ARG A 38 11.42 3.92 -1.28
CA ARG A 38 12.29 3.28 -2.27
C ARG A 38 12.42 1.78 -2.04
N VAL A 39 12.58 1.36 -0.78
CA VAL A 39 12.60 -0.08 -0.44
C VAL A 39 11.27 -0.74 -0.82
N GLY A 40 10.14 -0.10 -0.54
CA GLY A 40 8.82 -0.61 -0.93
C GLY A 40 8.68 -0.81 -2.44
N TRP A 41 9.14 0.15 -3.25
CA TRP A 41 9.19 -0.01 -4.70
C TRP A 41 10.18 -1.09 -5.16
N GLY A 42 11.32 -1.25 -4.47
CA GLY A 42 12.24 -2.35 -4.70
C GLY A 42 11.56 -3.72 -4.52
N LEU A 43 10.72 -3.86 -3.48
CA LEU A 43 9.91 -5.07 -3.28
C LEU A 43 8.89 -5.30 -4.41
N VAL A 44 8.24 -4.24 -4.91
CA VAL A 44 7.32 -4.34 -6.05
C VAL A 44 8.06 -4.85 -7.29
N VAL A 45 9.22 -4.28 -7.60
CA VAL A 45 10.06 -4.72 -8.73
C VAL A 45 10.50 -6.16 -8.54
N ALA A 46 10.92 -6.55 -7.32
CA ALA A 46 11.31 -7.91 -7.02
C ALA A 46 10.17 -8.92 -7.27
N VAL A 47 8.93 -8.57 -6.91
CA VAL A 47 7.75 -9.41 -7.20
C VAL A 47 7.48 -9.49 -8.70
N ILE A 48 7.52 -8.37 -9.43
CA ILE A 48 7.31 -8.37 -10.89
C ILE A 48 8.35 -9.27 -11.58
N VAL A 49 9.62 -9.09 -11.25
CA VAL A 49 10.72 -9.90 -11.82
C VAL A 49 10.55 -11.36 -11.43
N GLY A 50 10.31 -11.67 -10.15
CA GLY A 50 10.11 -13.04 -9.69
C GLY A 50 8.90 -13.74 -10.31
N SER A 51 7.85 -13.00 -10.66
CA SER A 51 6.67 -13.53 -11.34
C SER A 51 6.91 -13.79 -12.84
N LEU A 52 7.71 -12.98 -13.52
CA LEU A 52 7.95 -13.11 -14.97
C LEU A 52 9.12 -14.03 -15.30
N VAL A 53 10.15 -14.09 -14.46
CA VAL A 53 11.31 -14.96 -14.69
C VAL A 53 10.85 -16.42 -14.64
N PRO A 54 11.22 -17.25 -15.63
CA PRO A 54 10.92 -18.67 -15.61
C PRO A 54 11.48 -19.30 -14.33
N SER A 55 10.62 -19.96 -13.55
CA SER A 55 11.11 -20.76 -12.43
C SER A 55 11.93 -21.93 -12.99
N ILE A 56 13.09 -22.17 -12.37
CA ILE A 56 13.81 -23.43 -12.57
C ILE A 56 12.81 -24.54 -12.19
N PRO A 57 12.70 -25.65 -12.96
CA PRO A 57 11.86 -26.77 -12.58
C PRO A 57 12.37 -27.35 -11.25
N THR A 58 11.91 -26.79 -10.15
CA THR A 58 11.97 -27.43 -8.83
C THR A 58 10.95 -28.56 -8.88
N ALA A 59 11.03 -29.52 -7.95
CA ALA A 59 10.22 -30.74 -7.93
C ALA A 59 8.70 -30.52 -7.70
N GLY A 60 8.12 -29.43 -8.21
CA GLY A 60 6.73 -29.33 -8.63
C GLY A 60 5.74 -29.46 -7.49
N ILE A 61 5.85 -28.62 -6.45
CA ILE A 61 4.84 -28.53 -5.40
C ILE A 61 3.96 -27.30 -5.70
N PRO A 62 2.74 -27.46 -6.26
CA PRO A 62 1.85 -26.33 -6.59
C PRO A 62 1.47 -25.48 -5.37
N LEU A 63 1.45 -26.09 -4.19
CA LEU A 63 1.19 -25.39 -2.93
C LEU A 63 2.30 -24.38 -2.60
N SER A 64 3.55 -24.66 -2.98
CA SER A 64 4.68 -23.75 -2.74
C SER A 64 4.52 -22.45 -3.53
N ASP A 65 4.04 -22.53 -4.77
CA ASP A 65 3.83 -21.35 -5.62
C ASP A 65 2.75 -20.44 -5.03
N LYS A 66 1.62 -21.04 -4.61
CA LYS A 66 0.50 -20.32 -3.99
C LYS A 66 0.88 -19.65 -2.68
N ILE A 67 1.70 -20.31 -1.86
CA ILE A 67 2.23 -19.72 -0.61
C ILE A 67 3.17 -18.55 -0.93
N MET A 68 4.01 -18.64 -1.96
CA MET A 68 4.87 -17.55 -2.39
C MET A 68 4.03 -16.34 -2.85
N HIS A 69 3.02 -16.55 -3.68
CA HIS A 69 2.08 -15.53 -4.12
C HIS A 69 1.38 -14.83 -2.94
N PHE A 70 0.75 -15.62 -2.08
CA PHE A 70 0.12 -15.11 -0.85
C PHE A 70 1.08 -14.30 0.02
N THR A 71 2.28 -14.82 0.27
CA THR A 71 3.27 -14.19 1.16
C THR A 71 3.83 -12.91 0.53
N ALA A 72 4.16 -12.92 -0.76
CA ALA A 72 4.72 -11.77 -1.46
C ALA A 72 3.76 -10.56 -1.43
N TYR A 73 2.48 -10.79 -1.76
CA TYR A 73 1.47 -9.73 -1.74
C TYR A 73 1.10 -9.29 -0.32
N GLY A 74 1.10 -10.21 0.64
CA GLY A 74 0.92 -9.87 2.05
C GLY A 74 2.03 -9.01 2.63
N VAL A 75 3.29 -9.34 2.34
CA VAL A 75 4.45 -8.54 2.74
C VAL A 75 4.43 -7.17 2.09
N LEU A 76 4.14 -7.08 0.78
CA LEU A 76 3.99 -5.81 0.07
C LEU A 76 2.93 -4.93 0.73
N MET A 77 1.73 -5.47 0.97
CA MET A 77 0.64 -4.70 1.55
C MET A 77 0.94 -4.29 2.99
N LEU A 78 1.56 -5.17 3.79
CA LEU A 78 1.99 -4.84 5.15
C LEU A 78 3.06 -3.73 5.14
N TRP A 79 4.03 -3.79 4.22
CA TRP A 79 5.06 -2.77 4.06
C TRP A 79 4.45 -1.39 3.82
N PHE A 80 3.57 -1.26 2.82
CA PHE A 80 2.92 0.02 2.54
C PHE A 80 1.93 0.45 3.64
N SER A 81 1.36 -0.49 4.40
CA SER A 81 0.53 -0.18 5.58
C SER A 81 1.30 0.50 6.71
N GLN A 82 2.63 0.38 6.73
CA GLN A 82 3.50 1.14 7.64
C GLN A 82 3.70 2.59 7.18
N LEU A 83 3.65 2.83 5.87
CA LEU A 83 3.84 4.15 5.26
C LEU A 83 2.57 5.01 5.25
N TYR A 84 1.40 4.39 5.14
CA TYR A 84 0.10 5.07 5.03
C TYR A 84 -0.83 4.78 6.22
N LEU A 85 -1.69 5.74 6.55
CA LEU A 85 -2.61 5.69 7.70
C LEU A 85 -4.07 5.61 7.26
N GLY A 86 -4.88 4.87 8.02
CA GLY A 86 -6.34 4.83 7.85
C GLY A 86 -6.76 4.47 6.43
N TRP A 87 -7.74 5.21 5.90
CA TRP A 87 -8.33 5.00 4.57
C TRP A 87 -7.35 5.12 3.40
N SER A 88 -6.20 5.76 3.60
CA SER A 88 -5.17 5.87 2.55
C SER A 88 -4.48 4.55 2.21
N ARG A 89 -4.76 3.49 2.97
CA ARG A 89 -4.33 2.11 2.65
C ARG A 89 -5.19 1.45 1.58
N ILE A 90 -6.44 1.88 1.42
CA ILE A 90 -7.38 1.26 0.49
C ILE A 90 -6.93 1.40 -0.97
N PRO A 91 -6.52 2.59 -1.46
CA PRO A 91 -5.99 2.71 -2.83
C PRO A 91 -4.77 1.82 -3.07
N VAL A 92 -3.90 1.66 -2.06
CA VAL A 92 -2.73 0.79 -2.17
C VAL A 92 -3.13 -0.68 -2.29
N ALA A 93 -4.07 -1.13 -1.46
CA ALA A 93 -4.59 -2.49 -1.54
C ALA A 93 -5.19 -2.78 -2.91
N LEU A 94 -5.98 -1.85 -3.46
CA LEU A 94 -6.56 -1.96 -4.79
C LEU A 94 -5.48 -2.02 -5.89
N LEU A 95 -4.45 -1.19 -5.79
CA LEU A 95 -3.33 -1.20 -6.74
C LEU A 95 -2.54 -2.52 -6.68
N LEU A 96 -2.35 -3.11 -5.50
CA LEU A 96 -1.68 -4.40 -5.37
C LEU A 96 -2.54 -5.56 -5.88
N VAL A 97 -3.85 -5.54 -5.65
CA VAL A 97 -4.76 -6.54 -6.27
C VAL A 97 -4.74 -6.40 -7.79
N ALA A 98 -4.78 -5.18 -8.31
CA ALA A 98 -4.69 -4.91 -9.75
C ALA A 98 -3.34 -5.38 -10.33
N LEU A 99 -2.24 -5.17 -9.60
CA LEU A 99 -0.92 -5.69 -9.99
C LEU A 99 -0.96 -7.23 -10.10
N GLY A 100 -1.54 -7.93 -9.12
CA GLY A 100 -1.70 -9.38 -9.18
C GLY A 100 -2.46 -9.86 -10.40
N LEU A 101 -3.57 -9.19 -10.74
CA LEU A 101 -4.34 -9.48 -11.94
C LEU A 101 -3.52 -9.25 -13.22
N VAL A 102 -2.81 -8.13 -13.32
CA VAL A 102 -1.97 -7.82 -14.49
C VAL A 102 -0.86 -8.84 -14.65
N MET A 103 -0.20 -9.24 -13.55
CA MET A 103 0.86 -10.24 -13.57
C MET A 103 0.36 -11.59 -14.07
N GLU A 104 -0.83 -12.02 -13.63
CA GLU A 104 -1.46 -13.26 -14.09
C GLU A 104 -1.70 -13.26 -15.61
N VAL A 105 -2.25 -12.15 -16.12
CA VAL A 105 -2.46 -11.97 -17.56
C VAL A 105 -1.13 -11.97 -18.32
N CYS A 106 -0.12 -11.26 -17.82
CA CYS A 106 1.22 -11.25 -18.42
C CYS A 106 1.85 -12.64 -18.45
N GLN A 107 1.72 -13.42 -17.37
CA GLN A 107 2.20 -14.79 -17.30
C GLN A 107 1.51 -15.68 -18.34
N GLY A 108 0.18 -15.59 -18.49
CA GLY A 108 -0.56 -16.31 -19.54
C GLY A 108 -0.12 -15.95 -20.96
N LEU A 109 0.34 -14.72 -21.20
CA LEU A 109 0.88 -14.28 -22.49
C LEU A 109 2.31 -14.76 -22.77
N THR A 110 3.06 -15.17 -21.75
CA THR A 110 4.46 -15.61 -21.91
C THR A 110 4.60 -17.02 -22.51
N GLY A 111 3.55 -17.83 -22.48
CA GLY A 111 3.49 -19.15 -23.12
C GLY A 111 4.21 -20.28 -22.37
N TYR A 112 5.02 -19.97 -21.36
CA TYR A 112 5.68 -20.97 -20.49
C TYR A 112 5.05 -21.11 -19.09
N ARG A 113 4.08 -20.26 -18.75
CA ARG A 113 3.33 -20.31 -17.49
C ARG A 113 1.83 -20.34 -17.76
N GLN A 114 1.10 -21.18 -17.03
CA GLN A 114 -0.35 -21.34 -17.17
C GLN A 114 -1.06 -20.25 -16.38
N TYR A 115 -2.18 -19.77 -16.91
CA TYR A 115 -3.11 -18.89 -16.20
C TYR A 115 -3.82 -19.69 -15.10
N ASP A 116 -3.66 -19.33 -13.82
CA ASP A 116 -4.30 -19.93 -12.64
C ASP A 116 -5.07 -18.85 -11.83
N PRO A 117 -6.42 -18.82 -11.91
CA PRO A 117 -7.25 -17.96 -11.06
C PRO A 117 -7.01 -18.11 -9.55
N VAL A 118 -6.43 -19.24 -9.11
CA VAL A 118 -6.09 -19.47 -7.70
C VAL A 118 -4.93 -18.58 -7.27
N ASP A 119 -4.03 -18.19 -8.16
CA ASP A 119 -2.94 -17.27 -7.83
C ASP A 119 -3.46 -15.84 -7.65
N MET A 120 -4.45 -15.42 -8.45
CA MET A 120 -5.17 -14.17 -8.23
C MET A 120 -5.85 -14.13 -6.86
N LEU A 121 -6.45 -15.25 -6.45
CA LEU A 121 -7.05 -15.39 -5.12
C LEU A 121 -5.99 -15.34 -4.02
N ALA A 122 -4.89 -16.07 -4.16
CA ALA A 122 -3.78 -16.06 -3.21
C ALA A 122 -3.21 -14.65 -3.02
N ASN A 123 -2.96 -13.93 -4.11
CA ASN A 123 -2.52 -12.53 -4.09
C ASN A 123 -3.53 -11.66 -3.32
N SER A 124 -4.81 -11.78 -3.62
CA SER A 124 -5.87 -10.96 -3.01
C SER A 124 -6.05 -11.23 -1.52
N ILE A 125 -6.00 -12.51 -1.09
CA ILE A 125 -6.04 -12.88 0.33
C ILE A 125 -4.77 -12.37 1.03
N GLY A 126 -3.61 -12.49 0.38
CA GLY A 126 -2.34 -11.92 0.87
C GLY A 126 -2.47 -10.42 1.14
N VAL A 127 -2.95 -9.64 0.17
CA VAL A 127 -3.23 -8.20 0.34
C VAL A 127 -4.19 -7.97 1.49
N GLY A 128 -5.30 -8.72 1.58
CA GLY A 128 -6.26 -8.61 2.68
C GLY A 128 -5.62 -8.82 4.05
N LEU A 129 -4.79 -9.86 4.18
CA LEU A 129 -4.05 -10.13 5.41
C LEU A 129 -3.05 -9.02 5.73
N GLY A 130 -2.26 -8.57 4.76
CA GLY A 130 -1.29 -7.48 4.96
C GLY A 130 -1.97 -6.17 5.39
N LEU A 131 -3.16 -5.89 4.85
CA LEU A 131 -3.98 -4.76 5.27
C LEU A 131 -4.50 -4.93 6.70
N ALA A 132 -5.00 -6.13 7.05
CA ALA A 132 -5.48 -6.45 8.40
C ALA A 132 -4.36 -6.36 9.45
N LEU A 133 -3.19 -6.93 9.15
CA LEU A 133 -1.98 -6.76 9.97
C LEU A 133 -1.56 -5.29 10.06
N GLY A 134 -1.78 -4.52 9.00
CA GLY A 134 -1.61 -3.08 8.97
C GLY A 134 -2.46 -2.34 10.02
N LEU A 135 -3.60 -2.89 10.45
CA LEU A 135 -4.44 -2.31 11.49
C LEU A 135 -3.91 -2.58 12.91
N THR A 136 -2.97 -3.51 13.05
CA THR A 136 -2.33 -3.86 14.32
C THR A 136 -1.10 -3.01 14.61
N PRO A 137 -0.53 -3.07 15.84
CA PRO A 137 0.72 -2.39 16.16
C PRO A 137 1.92 -2.78 15.29
N LEU A 138 1.86 -3.92 14.56
CA LEU A 138 2.89 -4.30 13.58
C LEU A 138 3.13 -3.20 12.53
N ALA A 139 2.11 -2.41 12.22
CA ALA A 139 2.25 -1.28 11.30
C ALA A 139 3.09 -0.11 11.83
N THR A 140 3.60 -0.20 13.06
CA THR A 140 4.47 0.81 13.68
C THR A 140 5.92 0.36 13.77
N ALA A 141 6.26 -0.84 13.27
CA ALA A 141 7.60 -1.39 13.34
C ALA A 141 8.66 -0.45 12.73
N LEU A 142 8.41 0.13 11.54
CA LEU A 142 9.31 1.12 10.95
C LEU A 142 9.52 2.35 11.85
N SER A 143 8.46 2.90 12.44
CA SER A 143 8.58 4.03 13.36
C SER A 143 9.36 3.69 14.63
N TRP A 144 9.21 2.45 15.12
CA TRP A 144 10.00 1.95 16.25
C TRP A 144 11.48 1.83 15.87
N VAL A 145 11.81 1.30 14.69
CA VAL A 145 13.19 1.19 14.19
C VAL A 145 13.83 2.57 14.06
N GLU A 146 13.14 3.55 13.45
CA GLU A 146 13.67 4.91 13.31
C GLU A 146 13.97 5.55 14.67
N ARG A 147 13.04 5.43 15.63
CA ARG A 147 13.20 5.96 16.99
C ARG A 147 14.33 5.28 17.74
N ARG A 148 14.49 3.96 17.58
CA ARG A 148 15.48 3.20 18.35
C ARG A 148 16.90 3.41 17.84
N PHE A 149 17.10 3.50 16.52
CA PHE A 149 18.42 3.46 15.90
C PHE A 149 18.83 4.75 15.18
N LEU A 150 17.91 5.40 14.47
CA LEU A 150 18.28 6.53 13.59
C LEU A 150 18.24 7.89 14.29
N LEU A 151 17.41 8.03 15.34
CA LEU A 151 17.32 9.29 16.11
C LEU A 151 18.16 9.29 17.39
N ASN A 152 18.41 8.11 17.96
CA ASN A 152 19.22 7.98 19.18
C ASN A 152 20.73 7.79 18.91
N ASN A 153 21.13 7.65 17.65
CA ASN A 153 22.52 7.50 17.26
C ASN A 153 22.87 8.64 16.29
N PRO A 154 23.14 9.87 16.80
CA PRO A 154 23.71 10.90 15.95
C PRO A 154 25.08 10.37 15.53
N GLY A 155 25.22 9.96 14.27
CA GLY A 155 26.52 9.56 13.73
C GLY A 155 27.58 10.63 13.99
N PRO A 156 28.88 10.28 13.93
CA PRO A 156 29.95 11.25 14.15
C PRO A 156 29.76 12.46 13.22
N ARG A 157 29.71 13.65 13.82
CA ARG A 157 29.51 14.93 13.14
C ARG A 157 30.65 15.26 12.19
#